data_AF-A0A520CEN8-F1
#
_entry.id   AF-A0A520CEN8-F1
#
_cell.length_a   1.000
_cell.length_b   1.000
_cell.length_c   1.000
_cell.angle_alpha   90.00
_cell.angle_beta   90.00
_cell.angle_gamma   90.00
#
_symmetry.space_group_name_H-M   'P 1'
#
loop_
_entity.id
_entity.type
_entity.pdbx_description
1 polymer ?
#
loop_
_entity_poly.entity_id
_entity_poly.type
_entity_poly.pdbx_seq_one_letter_code
_entity_poly.pdbx_strand_id
1 'polypeptide(L)'
;MNYASTIESPIGKITILAEDDFITALTFAERDIDGLAENELTKTVAKQLNNYFAGDLKEFNFPINQKGTEFQQEVWQNLLAIPYGETTTYAKFSAHHP
;
A
#
# COMPACT_ATOMS: atom_id res chain seq x y z
N MET A 1 16.00 7.10 -5.78
CA MET A 1 15.23 7.86 -6.79
C MET A 1 13.75 7.75 -6.47
N ASN A 2 12.98 8.81 -6.68
CA ASN A 2 11.54 8.80 -6.39
C ASN A 2 10.74 8.55 -7.66
N TYR A 3 9.69 7.75 -7.54
CA TYR A 3 8.80 7.38 -8.63
C TYR A 3 7.35 7.54 -8.19
N ALA A 4 6.48 7.80 -9.15
CA ALA A 4 5.05 7.86 -8.93
C ALA A 4 4.29 7.22 -10.08
N SER A 5 3.15 6.61 -9.77
CA SER A 5 2.13 6.22 -10.75
C SER A 5 0.76 6.51 -10.17
N THR A 6 -0.25 6.57 -11.03
CA THR A 6 -1.63 6.76 -10.60
C THR A 6 -2.56 5.80 -11.33
N ILE A 7 -3.54 5.26 -10.62
CA ILE A 7 -4.65 4.51 -11.19
C ILE A 7 -6.00 5.14 -10.84
N GLU A 8 -6.97 4.97 -11.73
CA GLU A 8 -8.38 5.17 -11.42
C GLU A 8 -8.94 3.85 -10.87
N SER A 9 -9.62 3.91 -9.73
CA SER A 9 -10.25 2.72 -9.10
C SER A 9 -11.73 2.96 -8.83
N PRO A 10 -12.53 1.89 -8.56
CA PRO A 10 -13.94 2.04 -8.19
C PRO A 10 -14.19 2.92 -6.95
N ILE A 11 -13.15 3.16 -6.14
CA ILE A 11 -13.20 3.98 -4.92
C ILE A 11 -12.45 5.31 -5.06
N GLY A 12 -12.12 5.71 -6.30
CA GLY A 12 -11.44 6.95 -6.63
C GLY A 12 -9.99 6.78 -7.06
N LYS A 13 -9.34 7.90 -7.38
CA LYS A 13 -7.94 7.96 -7.83
C LYS A 13 -6.99 7.55 -6.71
N ILE A 14 -6.09 6.61 -6.99
CA ILE A 14 -5.04 6.16 -6.06
C ILE A 14 -3.68 6.55 -6.62
N THR A 15 -2.92 7.31 -5.82
CA THR A 15 -1.53 7.65 -6.12
C THR A 15 -0.60 6.64 -5.45
N ILE A 16 0.34 6.12 -6.22
CA ILE A 16 1.38 5.16 -5.81
C ILE A 16 2.71 5.90 -5.78
N LEU A 17 3.40 5.89 -4.64
CA LEU A 17 4.72 6.50 -4.48
C LEU A 17 5.75 5.43 -4.14
N ALA A 18 6.91 5.51 -4.78
CA ALA A 18 8.03 4.60 -4.55
C ALA A 18 9.36 5.36 -4.38
N GLU A 19 10.24 4.81 -3.57
CA GLU A 19 11.64 5.22 -3.41
C GLU A 19 12.50 4.01 -3.78
N ASP A 20 13.21 4.10 -4.91
CA ASP A 20 14.02 3.02 -5.50
C ASP A 20 13.21 1.72 -5.67
N ASP A 21 13.50 0.71 -4.86
CA ASP A 21 12.91 -0.63 -4.93
C ASP A 21 11.77 -0.85 -3.92
N PHE A 22 11.26 0.19 -3.26
CA PHE A 22 10.21 0.06 -2.24
C PHE A 22 9.02 1.00 -2.50
N ILE A 23 7.81 0.50 -2.25
CA ILE A 23 6.61 1.35 -2.14
C ILE A 23 6.63 2.05 -0.79
N THR A 24 6.49 3.37 -0.82
CA THR A 24 6.50 4.20 0.39
C THR A 24 5.11 4.70 0.76
N ALA A 25 4.19 4.80 -0.20
CA ALA A 25 2.80 5.15 0.04
C ALA A 25 1.83 4.70 -1.06
N LEU A 26 0.61 4.37 -0.64
CA LEU A 26 -0.60 4.31 -1.46
C LEU A 26 -1.62 5.27 -0.84
N THR A 27 -2.15 6.21 -1.61
CA THR A 27 -3.03 7.24 -1.02
C THR A 27 -4.07 7.78 -1.99
N PHE A 28 -5.23 8.14 -1.44
CA PHE A 28 -6.29 8.89 -2.11
C PHE A 28 -6.10 10.41 -2.03
N ALA A 29 -5.16 10.88 -1.20
CA ALA A 29 -4.89 12.30 -1.06
C ALA A 29 -4.17 12.84 -2.31
N GLU A 30 -4.42 14.10 -2.62
CA GLU A 30 -3.63 14.80 -3.63
C GLU A 30 -2.17 14.83 -3.22
N ARG A 31 -1.30 14.43 -4.14
CA ARG A 31 0.15 14.45 -4.00
C ARG A 31 0.73 15.20 -5.18
N ASP A 32 1.67 16.08 -4.89
CA ASP A 32 2.50 16.67 -5.92
C ASP A 32 3.46 15.58 -6.44
N ILE A 33 3.19 15.13 -7.66
CA ILE A 33 3.98 14.11 -8.37
C ILE A 33 4.58 14.67 -9.65
N ASP A 34 4.57 15.99 -9.83
CA ASP A 34 5.07 16.64 -11.03
C ASP A 34 6.57 16.33 -11.20
N GLY A 35 6.92 15.82 -12.37
CA GLY A 35 8.30 15.42 -12.70
C GLY A 35 8.72 14.04 -12.15
N LEU A 36 7.86 13.32 -11.45
CA LEU A 36 8.12 11.92 -11.06
C LEU A 36 7.75 10.98 -12.21
N ALA A 37 8.69 10.09 -12.55
CA ALA A 37 8.46 9.04 -13.54
C ALA A 37 7.88 7.78 -12.88
N GLU A 38 7.31 6.91 -13.70
CA GLU A 38 6.98 5.54 -13.30
C GLU A 38 8.22 4.65 -13.35
N ASN A 39 8.28 3.64 -12.49
CA ASN A 39 9.22 2.52 -12.61
C ASN A 39 8.45 1.19 -12.71
N GLU A 40 9.19 0.10 -12.89
CA GLU A 40 8.58 -1.23 -13.01
C GLU A 40 7.82 -1.65 -11.73
N LEU A 41 8.26 -1.16 -10.57
CA LEU A 41 7.59 -1.43 -9.30
C LEU A 41 6.22 -0.73 -9.22
N THR A 42 6.14 0.57 -9.51
CA THR A 42 4.87 1.31 -9.46
C THR A 42 3.87 0.77 -10.47
N LYS A 43 4.31 0.37 -11.68
CA LYS A 43 3.48 -0.32 -12.68
C LYS A 43 3.00 -1.69 -12.20
N THR A 44 3.87 -2.45 -11.54
CA THR A 44 3.50 -3.76 -10.96
C THR A 44 2.42 -3.61 -9.89
N VAL A 45 2.57 -2.62 -9.01
CA VAL A 45 1.58 -2.33 -7.97
C VAL A 45 0.27 -1.82 -8.57
N ALA A 46 0.32 -0.94 -9.57
CA ALA A 46 -0.85 -0.50 -10.32
C ALA A 46 -1.63 -1.69 -10.91
N LYS A 47 -0.94 -2.66 -11.52
CA LYS A 47 -1.54 -3.88 -12.05
C LYS A 47 -2.17 -4.74 -10.95
N GLN A 48 -1.48 -4.94 -9.83
CA GLN A 48 -2.04 -5.73 -8.72
C GLN A 48 -3.28 -5.07 -8.12
N LEU A 49 -3.30 -3.75 -7.98
CA LEU A 49 -4.47 -3.00 -7.52
C LEU A 49 -5.65 -3.16 -8.50
N ASN A 50 -5.41 -3.06 -9.81
CA ASN A 50 -6.46 -3.31 -10.80
C ASN A 50 -7.04 -4.73 -10.68
N ASN A 51 -6.18 -5.74 -10.53
CA ASN A 51 -6.62 -7.13 -10.33
C ASN A 51 -7.38 -7.32 -9.01
N TYR A 52 -6.98 -6.61 -7.95
CA TYR A 52 -7.68 -6.64 -6.66
C TYR A 52 -9.10 -6.09 -6.79
N PHE A 53 -9.27 -4.94 -7.46
CA PHE A 53 -10.59 -4.36 -7.69
C PHE A 53 -11.44 -5.18 -8.66
N ALA A 54 -10.83 -5.95 -9.57
CA ALA A 54 -11.51 -6.92 -10.41
C ALA A 54 -11.93 -8.20 -9.66
N GLY A 55 -11.39 -8.45 -8.46
CA GLY A 55 -11.62 -9.66 -7.68
C GLY A 55 -10.69 -10.83 -8.03
N ASP A 56 -9.73 -10.63 -8.93
CA ASP A 56 -8.78 -11.64 -9.42
C ASP A 56 -7.55 -11.81 -8.51
N LEU A 57 -7.33 -10.87 -7.59
CA LEU A 57 -6.20 -10.87 -6.67
C LEU A 57 -6.69 -10.68 -5.22
N LYS A 58 -6.21 -11.55 -4.32
CA LYS A 58 -6.51 -11.49 -2.88
C LYS A 58 -5.29 -11.22 -2.01
N GLU A 59 -4.09 -11.42 -2.56
CA GLU A 59 -2.82 -11.24 -1.86
C GLU A 59 -1.90 -10.35 -2.70
N PHE A 60 -1.37 -9.32 -2.06
CA PHE A 60 -0.40 -8.42 -2.67
C PHE A 60 1.02 -8.92 -2.42
N ASN A 61 1.88 -8.76 -3.41
CA ASN A 61 3.29 -9.11 -3.30
C ASN A 61 4.15 -8.02 -3.94
N PHE A 62 4.61 -7.09 -3.11
CA PHE A 62 5.59 -6.07 -3.47
C PHE A 62 6.29 -5.56 -2.20
N PRO A 63 7.56 -5.12 -2.32
CA PRO A 63 8.30 -4.54 -1.20
C PRO A 63 7.69 -3.20 -0.75
N ILE A 64 7.49 -3.06 0.57
CA ILE A 64 7.05 -1.82 1.21
C ILE A 64 8.12 -1.30 2.16
N ASN A 65 8.32 0.01 2.18
CA ASN A 65 9.19 0.70 3.14
C ASN A 65 8.60 2.07 3.47
N GLN A 66 7.58 2.07 4.31
CA GLN A 66 6.92 3.26 4.79
C GLN A 66 7.62 3.81 6.04
N LYS A 67 7.88 5.12 6.08
CA LYS A 67 8.55 5.79 7.20
C LYS A 67 7.56 6.04 8.35
N GLY A 68 7.93 5.68 9.58
CA GLY A 68 7.09 5.82 10.77
C GLY A 68 7.84 5.46 12.06
N THR A 69 7.21 5.71 13.20
CA THR A 69 7.76 5.33 14.52
C THR A 69 7.83 3.81 14.68
N GLU A 70 8.62 3.31 15.62
CA GLU A 70 8.70 1.87 15.93
C GLU A 70 7.31 1.28 16.21
N PHE A 71 6.49 1.98 17.00
CA PHE A 71 5.11 1.58 17.26
C PHE A 71 4.25 1.51 15.99
N GLN A 72 4.42 2.47 15.07
CA GLN A 72 3.70 2.43 13.79
C GLN A 72 4.15 1.23 12.94
N GLN A 73 5.45 0.95 12.88
CA GLN A 73 5.97 -0.23 12.17
C GLN A 73 5.38 -1.52 12.72
N GLU A 74 5.36 -1.68 14.05
CA GLU A 74 4.78 -2.85 14.70
C GLU A 74 3.29 -3.01 14.37
N VAL A 75 2.51 -1.93 14.46
CA VAL A 75 1.10 -1.92 14.05
C VAL A 75 0.98 -2.32 12.58
N TRP A 76 1.79 -1.78 11.68
CA TRP A 76 1.69 -2.10 10.26
C TRP A 76 2.05 -3.56 9.95
N GLN A 77 3.07 -4.14 10.62
CA GLN A 77 3.40 -5.56 10.47
C GLN A 77 2.24 -6.46 10.92
N ASN A 78 1.58 -6.12 12.03
CA ASN A 78 0.42 -6.86 12.52
C ASN A 78 -0.79 -6.75 11.56
N LEU A 79 -0.98 -5.61 10.88
CA LEU A 79 -2.05 -5.46 9.90
C LEU A 79 -1.88 -6.39 8.68
N LEU A 80 -0.65 -6.70 8.28
CA LEU A 80 -0.37 -7.61 7.17
C LEU A 80 -0.80 -9.06 7.45
N ALA A 81 -0.99 -9.43 8.71
CA ALA A 81 -1.44 -10.77 9.10
C ALA A 81 -2.95 -10.97 8.98
N ILE A 82 -3.73 -9.92 8.69
CA ILE A 82 -5.19 -10.01 8.54
C ILE A 82 -5.53 -10.54 7.15
N PRO A 83 -6.20 -11.70 7.03
CA PRO A 83 -6.55 -12.27 5.72
C PRO A 83 -7.56 -11.43 4.94
N TYR A 84 -7.56 -11.60 3.61
CA TYR A 84 -8.54 -11.00 2.73
C TYR A 84 -9.98 -11.39 3.12
N GLY A 85 -10.85 -10.39 3.25
CA GLY A 85 -12.27 -10.59 3.59
C GLY A 85 -12.54 -10.81 5.08
N GLU A 86 -11.50 -10.80 5.92
CA GLU A 86 -11.64 -10.86 7.38
C GLU A 86 -11.55 -9.47 8.01
N THR A 87 -12.03 -9.35 9.24
CA THR A 87 -11.99 -8.12 10.02
C THR A 87 -11.47 -8.40 11.42
N THR A 88 -10.85 -7.38 12.03
CA THR A 88 -10.46 -7.39 13.44
C THR A 88 -10.92 -6.10 14.11
N THR A 89 -10.89 -6.05 15.45
CA THR A 89 -11.21 -4.85 16.21
C THR A 89 -9.94 -4.22 16.75
N TYR A 90 -9.93 -2.89 16.92
CA TYR A 90 -8.80 -2.20 17.56
C TYR A 90 -8.46 -2.78 18.93
N ALA A 91 -9.47 -3.16 19.73
CA ALA A 91 -9.25 -3.77 21.04
C ALA A 91 -8.53 -5.14 20.94
N LYS A 92 -8.93 -5.99 19.99
CA LYS A 92 -8.26 -7.28 19.73
C LYS A 92 -6.85 -7.06 19.19
N PHE A 93 -6.69 -6.03 18.36
CA PHE A 93 -5.41 -5.64 17.77
C PHE A 93 -4.43 -5.12 18.81
N SER A 94 -4.87 -4.30 19.77
CA SER A 94 -4.04 -3.75 20.85
C SER A 94 -3.73 -4.75 21.96
N ALA A 95 -4.58 -5.77 22.13
CA ALA A 95 -4.39 -6.83 23.13
C ALA A 95 -3.24 -7.79 22.80
N HIS A 96 -2.77 -7.79 21.54
CA HIS A 96 -1.49 -8.38 21.18
C HIS A 96 -0.35 -7.46 21.62
N HIS A 97 -0.02 -7.51 22.91
CA HIS A 97 1.30 -7.14 23.43
C HIS A 97 2.00 -8.45 23.83
N PRO A 98 3.07 -8.89 23.14
CA PRO A 98 4.06 -9.76 23.75
C PRO A 98 4.85 -9.05 24.85
#